data_AF-A0A0R3SBQ9-F1
#
_entry.id   AF-A0A0R3SBQ9-F1
#
_cell.length_a   1.000
_cell.length_b   1.000
_cell.length_c   1.000
_cell.angle_alpha   90.00
_cell.angle_beta   90.00
_cell.angle_gamma   90.00
#
_symmetry.space_group_name_H-M   'P 1'
#
loop_
_entity.id
_entity.type
_entity.pdbx_description
1 polymer ?
#
loop_
_entity_poly.entity_id
_entity_poly.type
_entity_poly.pdbx_seq_one_letter_code
_entity_poly.pdbx_strand_id
1 'polypeptide(L)'
;MSNDFNWHNVQPRLPEFRKVPAEIIYRRVGALPQYGSCPDDRYFAMDETDGRQYFLFESKNDFIGYYLNKYFSRENISTDPEIRFSFIEHGGMLLSQIPHYKAFYWIDADYEDVKAAVPMKCAELETFQREPYGTFVRRKDGFIGIEEIPQNGLKRLGSV
;
A
#
# COMPACT_ATOMS: atom_id res chain seq x y z
N MET A 1 -21.31 -22.80 -5.52
CA MET A 1 -21.36 -22.43 -4.10
C MET A 1 -20.11 -21.59 -3.85
N SER A 2 -20.24 -20.25 -3.86
CA SER A 2 -19.14 -19.36 -3.48
C SER A 2 -18.97 -19.46 -1.97
N ASN A 3 -17.79 -19.91 -1.54
CA ASN A 3 -17.39 -19.78 -0.14
C ASN A 3 -17.05 -18.30 0.05
N ASP A 4 -18.02 -17.49 0.46
CA ASP A 4 -17.78 -16.08 0.78
C ASP A 4 -16.95 -16.03 2.06
N PHE A 5 -15.63 -16.07 1.88
CA PHE A 5 -14.68 -15.93 2.96
C PHE A 5 -14.89 -14.56 3.62
N ASN A 6 -15.30 -14.58 4.90
CA ASN A 6 -15.61 -13.35 5.62
C ASN A 6 -14.31 -12.66 6.08
N TRP A 7 -13.84 -11.74 5.24
CA TRP A 7 -12.65 -10.91 5.51
C TRP A 7 -12.75 -10.07 6.78
N HIS A 8 -13.95 -9.82 7.33
CA HIS A 8 -14.11 -9.06 8.58
C HIS A 8 -13.60 -9.79 9.82
N ASN A 9 -13.39 -11.11 9.74
CA ASN A 9 -12.83 -11.91 10.85
C ASN A 9 -11.30 -12.02 10.80
N VAL A 10 -10.65 -11.48 9.77
CA VAL A 10 -9.18 -11.48 9.68
C VAL A 10 -8.65 -10.31 10.49
N GLN A 11 -7.86 -10.60 11.54
CA GLN A 11 -7.07 -9.59 12.21
C GLN A 11 -5.85 -9.26 11.33
N PRO A 12 -5.70 -8.01 10.86
CA PRO A 12 -4.56 -7.63 10.05
C PRO A 12 -3.26 -7.83 10.83
N ARG A 13 -2.30 -8.54 10.24
CA ARG A 13 -0.93 -8.62 10.76
C ARG A 13 -0.06 -7.74 9.88
N LEU A 14 0.82 -6.93 10.49
CA LEU A 14 1.74 -6.14 9.68
C LEU A 14 2.57 -7.04 8.74
N PRO A 15 2.93 -6.54 7.54
CA PRO A 15 3.78 -7.25 6.62
C PRO A 15 5.05 -7.77 7.30
N GLU A 16 5.31 -9.06 7.14
CA GLU A 16 6.51 -9.71 7.67
C GLU A 16 7.59 -9.75 6.59
N PHE A 17 8.77 -9.25 6.94
CA PHE A 17 9.94 -9.28 6.07
C PHE A 17 11.22 -9.32 6.90
N ARG A 18 12.30 -9.74 6.25
CA ARG A 18 13.65 -9.63 6.80
C ARG A 18 14.54 -8.83 5.86
N LYS A 19 15.46 -8.05 6.41
CA LYS A 19 16.50 -7.41 5.61
C LYS A 19 17.58 -8.44 5.26
N VAL A 20 17.94 -8.50 3.98
CA VAL A 20 19.02 -9.37 3.47
C VAL A 20 20.00 -8.54 2.65
N PRO A 21 21.29 -8.90 2.62
CA PRO A 21 22.26 -8.27 1.73
C PRO A 21 21.88 -8.46 0.25
N ALA A 22 22.23 -7.49 -0.61
CA ALA A 22 22.01 -7.58 -2.06
C ALA A 22 22.57 -8.87 -2.69
N GLU A 23 23.69 -9.38 -2.17
CA GLU A 23 24.29 -10.64 -2.63
C GLU A 23 23.32 -11.84 -2.53
N ILE A 24 22.44 -11.87 -1.52
CA ILE A 24 21.43 -12.94 -1.39
C ILE A 24 20.43 -12.89 -2.54
N ILE A 25 20.01 -11.69 -2.95
CA ILE A 25 19.10 -11.52 -4.10
C ILE A 25 19.83 -11.87 -5.39
N TYR A 26 21.05 -11.35 -5.60
CA TYR A 26 21.84 -11.65 -6.80
C TYR A 26 22.05 -13.16 -7.00
N ARG A 27 22.37 -13.91 -5.95
CA ARG A 27 22.52 -15.37 -6.01
C ARG A 27 21.23 -16.10 -6.40
N ARG A 28 20.06 -15.51 -6.17
CA ARG A 28 18.74 -16.11 -6.45
C ARG A 28 18.21 -15.77 -7.83
N VAL A 29 18.38 -14.51 -8.27
CA VAL A 29 17.74 -14.00 -9.50
C VAL A 29 18.74 -13.58 -10.58
N GLY A 30 20.04 -13.60 -10.30
CA GLY A 30 21.10 -13.26 -11.27
C GLY A 30 21.21 -11.76 -11.59
N ALA A 31 20.46 -10.91 -10.89
CA ALA A 31 20.42 -9.46 -11.07
C ALA A 31 20.05 -8.75 -9.75
N LEU A 32 20.09 -7.43 -9.74
CA LEU A 32 19.70 -6.58 -8.61
C LEU A 32 18.62 -5.57 -9.01
N PRO A 33 17.40 -6.02 -9.39
CA PRO A 33 16.30 -5.12 -9.73
C PRO A 33 15.69 -4.50 -8.46
N GLN A 34 14.96 -3.38 -8.59
CA GLN A 34 14.35 -2.69 -7.44
C GLN A 34 13.33 -3.55 -6.67
N TYR A 35 12.64 -4.46 -7.35
CA TYR A 35 11.69 -5.40 -6.75
C TYR A 35 11.53 -6.62 -7.67
N GLY A 36 10.95 -7.69 -7.16
CA GLY A 36 10.61 -8.87 -7.95
C GLY A 36 10.28 -10.09 -7.10
N SER A 37 10.17 -11.23 -7.77
CA SER A 37 9.99 -12.55 -7.16
C SER A 37 11.25 -13.40 -7.27
N CYS A 38 11.45 -14.26 -6.29
CA CYS A 38 12.46 -15.31 -6.29
C CYS A 38 11.85 -16.62 -6.80
N PRO A 39 12.67 -17.58 -7.29
CA PRO A 39 12.19 -18.89 -7.74
C PRO A 39 11.54 -19.76 -6.65
N ASP A 40 11.67 -19.38 -5.39
CA ASP A 40 11.11 -20.08 -4.23
C ASP A 40 9.87 -19.36 -3.66
N ASP A 41 9.10 -18.72 -4.53
CA ASP A 41 7.83 -18.02 -4.24
C ASP A 41 7.92 -16.90 -3.18
N ARG A 42 9.13 -16.41 -2.93
CA ARG A 42 9.38 -15.23 -2.10
C ARG A 42 9.48 -13.97 -2.93
N TYR A 43 9.25 -12.84 -2.29
CA TYR A 43 9.24 -11.55 -2.96
C TYR A 43 10.28 -10.64 -2.33
N PHE A 44 10.80 -9.68 -3.08
CA PHE A 44 11.80 -8.76 -2.56
C PHE A 44 11.60 -7.34 -3.08
N ALA A 45 12.05 -6.38 -2.27
CA ALA A 45 12.13 -4.97 -2.63
C ALA A 45 13.47 -4.41 -2.13
N MET A 46 14.11 -3.58 -2.93
CA MET A 46 15.34 -2.89 -2.58
C MET A 46 15.07 -1.90 -1.44
N ASP A 47 15.94 -1.89 -0.44
CA ASP A 47 15.92 -0.88 0.61
C ASP A 47 16.55 0.41 0.08
N GLU A 48 15.69 1.38 -0.24
CA GLU A 48 16.07 2.67 -0.84
C GLU A 48 16.91 3.56 0.10
N THR A 49 17.03 3.21 1.39
CA THR A 49 17.83 3.99 2.35
C THR A 49 19.34 3.81 2.18
N ASP A 50 19.80 2.61 1.81
CA ASP A 50 21.22 2.26 1.68
C ASP A 50 21.55 1.62 0.31
N GLY A 51 20.55 1.13 -0.44
CA GLY A 51 20.75 0.51 -1.77
C GLY A 51 21.57 -0.78 -1.77
N ARG A 52 22.10 -1.20 -0.61
CA ARG A 52 22.93 -2.40 -0.41
C ARG A 52 22.15 -3.57 0.18
N GLN A 53 20.91 -3.32 0.59
CA GLN A 53 20.05 -4.27 1.26
C GLN A 53 18.71 -4.38 0.53
N TYR A 54 18.04 -5.50 0.80
CA TYR A 54 16.73 -5.82 0.29
C TYR A 54 15.84 -6.27 1.43
N PHE A 55 14.57 -5.88 1.38
CA PHE A 55 13.51 -6.55 2.11
C PHE A 55 13.17 -7.85 1.38
N LEU A 56 13.19 -8.97 2.10
CA LEU A 56 12.71 -10.27 1.62
C LEU A 56 11.42 -10.62 2.37
N PHE A 57 10.35 -10.82 1.61
CA PHE A 57 9.02 -11.15 2.07
C PHE A 57 8.75 -12.64 1.86
N GLU A 58 8.15 -13.28 2.86
CA GLU A 58 7.84 -14.71 2.82
C GLU A 58 6.58 -15.04 2.00
N SER A 59 5.74 -14.04 1.69
CA SER A 59 4.54 -14.22 0.87
C SER A 59 4.23 -13.01 -0.03
N LYS A 60 3.42 -13.25 -1.07
CA LYS A 60 2.92 -12.19 -1.99
C LYS A 60 2.12 -11.15 -1.21
N ASN A 61 1.29 -11.60 -0.27
CA ASN A 61 0.49 -10.72 0.58
C ASN A 61 1.35 -9.82 1.46
N ASP A 62 2.47 -10.31 2.00
CA ASP A 62 3.40 -9.48 2.76
C ASP A 62 4.00 -8.37 1.89
N PHE A 63 4.46 -8.72 0.70
CA PHE A 63 4.96 -7.72 -0.25
C PHE A 63 3.89 -6.69 -0.62
N ILE A 64 2.68 -7.16 -0.94
CA ILE A 64 1.58 -6.27 -1.33
C ILE A 64 1.21 -5.34 -0.16
N GLY A 65 1.01 -5.91 1.02
CA GLY A 65 0.70 -5.16 2.23
C GLY A 65 1.77 -4.13 2.59
N TYR A 66 3.05 -4.42 2.38
CA TYR A 66 4.14 -3.47 2.59
C TYR A 66 3.98 -2.23 1.71
N TYR A 67 3.79 -2.43 0.41
CA TYR A 67 3.63 -1.33 -0.53
C TYR A 67 2.31 -0.58 -0.35
N LEU A 68 1.20 -1.27 -0.04
CA LEU A 68 -0.05 -0.61 0.31
C LEU A 68 0.13 0.30 1.53
N ASN A 69 0.74 -0.19 2.63
CA ASN A 69 1.00 0.66 3.79
C ASN A 69 1.93 1.86 3.46
N LYS A 70 2.88 1.70 2.54
CA LYS A 70 3.75 2.80 2.05
C LYS A 70 2.95 3.82 1.22
N TYR A 71 2.22 3.38 0.20
CA TYR A 71 1.45 4.25 -0.70
C TYR A 71 0.34 5.00 0.02
N PHE A 72 -0.33 4.34 0.97
CA PHE A 72 -1.40 4.91 1.78
C PHE A 72 -0.93 5.45 3.13
N SER A 73 0.37 5.68 3.30
CA SER A 73 0.91 6.42 4.44
C SER A 73 0.49 7.89 4.38
N ARG A 74 0.40 8.55 5.53
CA ARG A 74 0.04 9.99 5.57
C ARG A 74 1.03 10.84 4.78
N GLU A 75 2.31 10.52 4.88
CA GLU A 75 3.38 11.19 4.14
C GLU A 75 3.17 11.07 2.63
N ASN A 76 2.93 9.85 2.13
CA ASN A 76 2.76 9.62 0.70
C ASN A 76 1.46 10.23 0.16
N ILE A 77 0.33 10.10 0.89
CA ILE A 77 -0.93 10.76 0.50
C ILE A 77 -0.78 12.29 0.44
N SER A 78 0.06 12.89 1.29
CA SER A 78 0.26 14.34 1.30
C SER A 78 1.12 14.84 0.14
N THR A 79 2.03 13.99 -0.36
CA THR A 79 3.09 14.37 -1.29
C THR A 79 2.88 13.86 -2.71
N ASP A 80 2.22 12.71 -2.89
CA ASP A 80 1.91 12.13 -4.19
C ASP A 80 0.66 12.80 -4.78
N PRO A 81 0.78 13.58 -5.88
CA PRO A 81 -0.35 14.32 -6.43
C PRO A 81 -1.48 13.44 -6.96
N GLU A 82 -1.17 12.26 -7.49
CA GLU A 82 -2.15 11.35 -8.08
C GLU A 82 -2.99 10.71 -6.97
N ILE A 83 -2.32 10.18 -5.95
CA ILE A 83 -2.98 9.59 -4.79
C ILE A 83 -3.79 10.66 -4.06
N ARG A 84 -3.21 11.84 -3.82
CA ARG A 84 -3.92 12.94 -3.15
C ARG A 84 -5.17 13.36 -3.90
N PHE A 85 -5.09 13.51 -5.22
CA PHE A 85 -6.25 13.85 -6.05
C PHE A 85 -7.36 12.79 -5.92
N SER A 86 -7.01 11.50 -6.01
CA SER A 86 -7.98 10.41 -5.84
C SER A 86 -8.63 10.43 -4.44
N PHE A 87 -7.86 10.72 -3.40
CA PHE A 87 -8.38 10.84 -2.04
C PHE A 87 -9.36 12.00 -1.88
N ILE A 88 -9.05 13.16 -2.46
CA ILE A 88 -9.93 14.35 -2.40
C ILE A 88 -11.21 14.13 -3.21
N GLU A 89 -11.11 13.65 -4.44
CA GLU A 89 -12.25 13.50 -5.36
C GLU A 89 -13.11 12.28 -5.03
N HIS A 90 -12.47 11.18 -4.66
CA HIS A 90 -13.12 9.87 -4.56
C HIS A 90 -13.20 9.32 -3.14
N GLY A 91 -12.50 9.93 -2.18
CA GLY A 91 -12.41 9.44 -0.80
C GLY A 91 -11.48 8.23 -0.63
N GLY A 92 -10.72 7.89 -1.67
CA GLY A 92 -9.84 6.72 -1.72
C GLY A 92 -9.35 6.47 -3.15
N MET A 93 -8.67 5.34 -3.35
CA MET A 93 -8.17 4.90 -4.64
C MET A 93 -8.96 3.72 -5.19
N LEU A 94 -9.20 3.70 -6.51
CA LEU A 94 -9.88 2.58 -7.16
C LEU A 94 -8.99 1.34 -7.12
N LEU A 95 -9.51 0.25 -6.54
CA LEU A 95 -8.73 -0.96 -6.25
C LEU A 95 -8.19 -1.63 -7.52
N SER A 96 -8.93 -1.54 -8.63
CA SER A 96 -8.51 -2.09 -9.94
C SER A 96 -7.34 -1.35 -10.58
N GLN A 97 -7.03 -0.12 -10.15
CA GLN A 97 -5.87 0.62 -10.66
C GLN A 97 -4.56 0.20 -9.99
N ILE A 98 -4.64 -0.32 -8.77
CA ILE A 98 -3.48 -0.63 -7.94
C ILE A 98 -2.53 -1.64 -8.61
N PRO A 99 -2.99 -2.76 -9.19
CA PRO A 99 -2.11 -3.70 -9.91
C PRO A 99 -1.19 -3.06 -10.97
N HIS A 100 -1.56 -1.91 -11.53
CA HIS A 100 -0.75 -1.21 -12.53
C HIS A 100 0.42 -0.41 -11.94
N TYR A 101 0.51 -0.26 -10.62
CA TYR A 101 1.67 0.36 -9.99
C TYR A 101 2.88 -0.55 -10.11
N LYS A 102 4.04 0.04 -10.41
CA LYS A 102 5.24 -0.70 -10.82
C LYS A 102 5.57 -1.86 -9.88
N ALA A 103 5.54 -1.65 -8.56
CA ALA A 103 5.87 -2.69 -7.58
C ALA A 103 4.97 -3.93 -7.70
N PHE A 104 3.68 -3.75 -7.97
CA PHE A 104 2.70 -4.83 -8.10
C PHE A 104 2.74 -5.48 -9.48
N TYR A 105 2.88 -4.68 -10.53
CA TYR A 105 3.03 -5.18 -11.90
C TYR A 105 4.21 -6.16 -12.03
N TRP A 106 5.35 -5.84 -11.41
CA TRP A 106 6.57 -6.65 -11.50
C TRP A 106 6.51 -7.99 -10.75
N ILE A 107 5.54 -8.17 -9.86
CA ILE A 107 5.31 -9.44 -9.17
C ILE A 107 4.04 -10.14 -9.67
N ASP A 108 3.49 -9.68 -10.81
CA ASP A 108 2.26 -10.18 -11.41
C ASP A 108 1.09 -10.22 -10.41
N ALA A 109 0.95 -9.18 -9.58
CA ALA A 109 -0.16 -9.07 -8.64
C ALA A 109 -1.43 -8.61 -9.36
N ASP A 110 -2.55 -9.25 -9.06
CA ASP A 110 -3.85 -8.93 -9.64
C ASP A 110 -4.81 -8.24 -8.65
N TYR A 111 -6.03 -7.97 -9.11
CA TYR A 111 -7.06 -7.34 -8.30
C TYR A 111 -7.42 -8.15 -7.05
N GLU A 112 -7.54 -9.48 -7.14
CA GLU A 112 -7.93 -10.31 -6.02
C GLU A 112 -6.78 -10.45 -5.00
N ASP A 113 -5.53 -10.48 -5.46
CA ASP A 113 -4.35 -10.41 -4.59
C ASP A 113 -4.37 -9.14 -3.73
N VAL A 114 -4.57 -7.97 -4.36
CA VAL A 114 -4.61 -6.68 -3.65
C VAL A 114 -5.81 -6.63 -2.69
N LYS A 115 -6.98 -7.06 -3.15
CA LYS A 115 -8.21 -7.11 -2.36
C LYS A 115 -8.07 -7.99 -1.12
N ALA A 116 -7.41 -9.15 -1.24
CA ALA A 116 -7.12 -10.05 -0.12
C ALA A 116 -6.08 -9.45 0.84
N ALA A 117 -5.05 -8.78 0.31
CA ALA A 117 -3.98 -8.21 1.12
C ALA A 117 -4.45 -7.08 2.06
N VAL A 118 -5.43 -6.26 1.65
CA VAL A 118 -5.94 -5.14 2.47
C VAL A 118 -6.38 -5.60 3.88
N PRO A 119 -7.38 -6.49 4.04
CA PRO A 119 -7.79 -6.97 5.36
C PRO A 119 -6.74 -7.85 6.06
N MET A 120 -5.84 -8.50 5.32
CA MET A 120 -4.81 -9.38 5.91
C MET A 120 -3.61 -8.62 6.47
N LYS A 121 -3.19 -7.53 5.82
CA LYS A 121 -1.88 -6.91 6.02
C LYS A 121 -1.90 -5.41 6.27
N CYS A 122 -3.05 -4.75 6.14
CA CYS A 122 -3.17 -3.30 6.26
C CYS A 122 -4.14 -2.91 7.37
N ALA A 123 -3.62 -2.80 8.61
CA ALA A 123 -4.43 -2.47 9.79
C ALA A 123 -5.20 -1.15 9.66
N GLU A 124 -4.58 -0.16 9.00
CA GLU A 124 -5.11 1.20 8.84
C GLU A 124 -5.95 1.38 7.59
N LEU A 125 -6.10 0.36 6.74
CA LEU A 125 -6.81 0.47 5.47
C LEU A 125 -8.11 -0.32 5.48
N GLU A 126 -9.09 0.19 4.72
CA GLU A 126 -10.36 -0.47 4.49
C GLU A 126 -10.76 -0.36 3.02
N THR A 127 -11.60 -1.29 2.57
CA THR A 127 -12.25 -1.21 1.25
C THR A 127 -13.68 -0.74 1.39
N PHE A 128 -14.18 -0.02 0.38
CA PHE A 128 -15.58 0.39 0.30
C PHE A 128 -16.06 0.38 -1.15
N GLN A 129 -17.37 0.20 -1.35
CA GLN A 129 -17.98 0.26 -2.67
C GLN A 129 -18.47 1.67 -2.98
N ARG A 130 -18.27 2.13 -4.21
CA ARG A 130 -18.83 3.37 -4.72
C ARG A 130 -19.38 3.15 -6.12
N GLU A 131 -20.69 3.04 -6.22
CA GLU A 131 -21.38 2.91 -7.51
C GLU A 131 -21.36 4.25 -8.28
N PRO A 132 -21.24 4.24 -9.61
CA PRO A 132 -21.05 3.09 -10.52
C PRO A 132 -19.57 2.69 -10.74
N TYR A 133 -18.65 3.16 -9.90
CA TYR A 133 -17.20 3.13 -10.15
C TYR A 133 -16.51 1.85 -9.64
N GLY A 134 -17.06 1.17 -8.63
CA GLY A 134 -16.58 -0.10 -8.09
C GLY A 134 -15.91 0.02 -6.71
N THR A 135 -14.98 -0.90 -6.42
CA THR A 135 -14.32 -1.02 -5.11
C THR A 135 -13.15 -0.05 -4.97
N PHE A 136 -13.12 0.71 -3.88
CA PHE A 136 -12.04 1.61 -3.50
C PHE A 136 -11.34 1.13 -2.24
N VAL A 137 -10.12 1.60 -2.02
CA VAL A 137 -9.37 1.47 -0.76
C VAL A 137 -9.03 2.85 -0.20
N ARG A 138 -9.11 3.00 1.12
CA ARG A 138 -8.75 4.23 1.83
C ARG A 138 -8.20 3.93 3.22
N ARG A 139 -7.73 4.98 3.89
CA ARG A 139 -7.41 4.92 5.32
C ARG A 139 -8.67 4.97 6.18
N LYS A 140 -8.70 4.17 7.24
CA LYS A 140 -9.80 4.13 8.23
C LYS A 140 -9.95 5.44 9.01
N ASP A 141 -8.86 6.15 9.22
CA ASP A 141 -8.84 7.46 9.90
C ASP A 141 -9.39 8.61 9.03
N GLY A 142 -9.75 8.34 7.78
CA GLY A 142 -10.30 9.33 6.86
C GLY A 142 -9.31 10.39 6.40
N PHE A 143 -8.00 10.22 6.62
CA PHE A 143 -7.00 11.20 6.19
C PHE A 143 -6.89 11.29 4.66
N ILE A 144 -7.08 12.50 4.12
CA ILE A 144 -7.09 12.78 2.67
C ILE A 144 -5.87 13.59 2.17
N GLY A 145 -4.80 13.73 2.98
CA GLY A 145 -3.61 14.49 2.57
C GLY A 145 -3.65 15.98 2.88
N ILE A 146 -4.64 16.43 3.64
CA ILE A 146 -4.74 17.80 4.15
C ILE A 146 -4.76 17.69 5.68
N GLU A 147 -3.76 18.27 6.35
CA GLU A 147 -3.87 18.47 7.79
C GLU A 147 -4.96 19.51 8.04
N GLU A 148 -6.00 19.14 8.79
CA GLU A 148 -6.95 20.12 9.29
C GLU A 148 -6.18 21.12 10.17
N ILE A 149 -5.96 22.33 9.66
CA ILE A 149 -5.50 23.43 10.50
C ILE A 149 -6.62 23.65 11.53
N PRO A 150 -6.35 23.51 12.84
CA PRO A 150 -7.36 23.78 13.84
C PRO A 150 -7.90 25.20 13.64
N GLN A 151 -9.21 25.35 13.45
CA GLN A 151 -9.87 26.65 13.23
C GLN A 151 -9.69 27.66 14.38
N ASN A 152 -9.01 27.29 15.47
CA ASN A 152 -8.70 28.16 16.60
C ASN A 152 -7.59 29.20 16.33
N GLY A 153 -6.97 29.22 15.15
CA GLY A 153 -5.92 30.19 14.79
C GLY A 153 -6.39 31.49 14.11
N LEU A 154 -7.67 31.58 13.69
CA LEU A 154 -8.19 32.70 12.87
C LEU A 154 -9.12 33.66 13.62
N LYS A 155 -8.89 33.85 14.92
CA LYS A 155 -9.45 34.98 15.69
C LYS A 155 -8.35 35.81 16.32
N ARG A 156 -7.73 36.69 15.53
CA ARG A 156 -7.15 37.99 15.92
C ARG A 156 -6.34 38.53 14.74
N LEU A 157 -7.01 39.23 13.85
CA LEU A 157 -6.48 40.32 13.01
C LEU A 157 -7.68 40.85 12.22
N GLY A 158 -8.47 41.70 12.87
CA GLY A 158 -9.70 42.21 12.26
C GLY A 158 -10.65 42.84 13.26
N SER A 159 -10.19 43.87 13.96
CA SER A 159 -11.07 44.88 14.54
C SER A 159 -10.25 46.14 14.82
N VAL A 160 -10.37 47.06 13.86
CA VAL A 160 -10.28 48.54 13.91
C VAL A 160 -9.20 49.16 14.79
#